data_AF-A0A357HYJ2-F1
#
_entry.id   AF-A0A357HYJ2-F1
#
_cell.length_a   1.000
_cell.length_b   1.000
_cell.length_c   1.000
_cell.angle_alpha   90.00
_cell.angle_beta   90.00
_cell.angle_gamma   90.00
#
_symmetry.space_group_name_H-M   'P 1'
#
loop_
_entity.id
_entity.type
_entity.pdbx_description
1 polymer ?
#
loop_
_entity_poly.entity_id
_entity_poly.type
_entity_poly.pdbx_seq_one_letter_code
_entity_poly.pdbx_strand_id
1 'polypeptide(L)'
;MNKRYQNALSCFLGLALAASTASAHRLWLLPSSHVLSGTDHWVTVDAAVSNDLFFPNHVALSPESIQIIEPDGEFGTIENAMKGHIRGTFDFHV
;
A
#
# COMPACT_ATOMS: atom_id res chain seq x y z
N MET A 1 27.68 33.07 -21.42
CA MET A 1 27.59 32.54 -20.04
C MET A 1 28.87 31.78 -19.73
N ASN A 2 29.52 31.98 -18.57
CA ASN A 2 30.84 31.37 -18.32
C ASN A 2 30.72 29.86 -18.01
N LYS A 3 31.74 29.06 -18.36
CA LYS A 3 31.75 27.60 -18.18
C LYS A 3 31.59 27.14 -16.72
N ARG A 4 32.02 27.94 -15.73
CA ARG A 4 31.81 27.66 -14.30
C ARG A 4 30.34 27.73 -13.92
N TYR A 5 29.59 28.70 -14.44
CA TYR A 5 28.15 28.79 -14.23
C TYR A 5 27.40 27.65 -14.94
N GLN A 6 27.83 27.27 -16.13
CA GLN A 6 27.27 26.11 -16.84
C GLN A 6 27.48 24.81 -16.07
N ASN A 7 28.69 24.56 -15.56
CA ASN A 7 28.98 23.36 -14.77
C ASN A 7 28.22 23.32 -13.44
N ALA A 8 28.09 24.48 -12.77
CA ALA A 8 27.31 24.59 -11.54
C ALA A 8 25.82 24.31 -11.78
N LEU A 9 25.26 24.85 -12.87
CA LEU A 9 23.87 24.62 -13.26
C LEU A 9 23.62 23.14 -13.62
N SER A 10 24.54 22.52 -14.36
CA SER A 10 24.47 21.09 -14.69
C SER A 10 24.54 20.19 -13.46
N CYS A 11 25.40 20.51 -12.47
CA CYS A 11 25.44 19.78 -11.21
C CYS A 11 24.12 19.93 -10.43
N PHE A 12 23.59 21.15 -10.31
CA PHE A 12 22.34 21.40 -9.59
C PHE A 12 21.17 20.64 -10.22
N LEU A 13 21.06 20.65 -11.56
CA LEU A 13 20.04 19.91 -12.27
C LEU A 13 20.21 18.39 -12.10
N GLY A 14 21.45 17.89 -12.14
CA GLY A 14 21.75 16.48 -11.87
C GLY A 14 21.35 16.04 -10.45
N LEU A 15 21.62 16.87 -9.44
CA LEU A 15 21.21 16.63 -8.05
C LEU A 15 19.70 16.68 -7.86
N ALA A 16 19.01 17.62 -8.52
CA ALA A 16 17.55 17.71 -8.47
C ALA A 16 16.87 16.49 -9.10
N LEU A 17 17.42 15.97 -10.21
CA LEU A 17 16.93 14.75 -10.87
C LEU A 17 17.27 13.47 -10.08
N ALA A 18 18.32 13.49 -9.27
CA ALA A 18 18.72 12.37 -8.43
C ALA A 18 18.02 12.34 -7.06
N ALA A 19 17.23 13.38 -6.72
CA ALA A 19 16.50 13.42 -5.46
C ALA A 19 15.33 12.43 -5.48
N SER A 20 15.47 11.32 -4.76
CA SER A 20 14.39 10.36 -4.57
C SER A 20 13.31 10.91 -3.64
N THR A 21 12.04 10.63 -3.93
CA THR A 21 10.95 10.86 -2.97
C THR A 21 11.15 9.94 -1.77
N ALA A 22 11.32 10.50 -0.58
CA ALA A 22 11.36 9.72 0.64
C ALA A 22 9.96 9.16 0.92
N SER A 23 9.75 7.86 0.73
CA SER A 23 8.51 7.18 1.11
C SER A 23 8.59 6.79 2.59
N ALA A 24 8.17 7.69 3.47
CA ALA A 24 8.12 7.43 4.91
C ALA A 24 6.89 6.60 5.30
N HIS A 25 5.82 6.65 4.50
CA HIS A 25 4.55 6.03 4.82
C HIS A 25 4.51 4.60 4.30
N ARG A 26 4.18 3.67 5.19
CA ARG A 26 4.13 2.23 4.91
C ARG A 26 2.69 1.82 4.69
N LEU A 27 2.41 1.37 3.47
CA LEU A 27 1.18 0.66 3.17
C LEU A 27 1.29 -0.78 3.69
N TRP A 28 0.24 -1.26 4.34
CA TRP A 28 0.19 -2.64 4.82
C TRP A 28 -1.22 -3.23 4.71
N LEU A 29 -1.24 -4.55 4.60
CA LEU A 29 -2.41 -5.41 4.75
C LEU A 29 -2.13 -6.35 5.93
N LEU A 30 -3.11 -6.54 6.81
CA LEU A 30 -3.02 -7.44 7.96
C LEU A 30 -4.21 -8.39 7.95
N PRO A 31 -4.02 -9.64 7.47
CA PRO A 31 -5.07 -10.64 7.50
C PRO A 31 -5.22 -11.24 8.90
N SER A 32 -6.44 -11.68 9.24
CA SER A 32 -6.77 -12.34 10.51
C SER A 32 -6.11 -13.72 10.66
N SER A 33 -5.78 -14.39 9.55
CA SER A 33 -5.05 -15.66 9.51
C SER A 33 -4.12 -15.74 8.30
N HIS A 34 -3.07 -16.54 8.43
CA HIS A 34 -2.07 -16.81 7.36
C HIS A 34 -1.95 -18.31 7.04
N VAL A 35 -2.59 -19.17 7.84
CA VAL A 35 -2.53 -20.62 7.69
C VAL A 35 -3.96 -21.15 7.79
N LEU A 36 -4.46 -21.67 6.69
CA LEU A 36 -5.81 -22.22 6.54
C LEU A 36 -5.73 -23.66 6.06
N SER A 37 -6.76 -24.45 6.34
CA SER A 37 -6.88 -25.83 5.87
C SER A 37 -8.26 -26.04 5.25
N GLY A 38 -8.32 -26.28 3.94
CA GLY A 38 -9.57 -26.31 3.17
C GLY A 38 -9.87 -24.98 2.48
N THR A 39 -11.07 -24.89 1.89
CA THR A 39 -11.55 -23.81 1.00
C THR A 39 -12.96 -23.35 1.42
N ASP A 40 -13.18 -23.27 2.73
CA ASP A 40 -14.42 -22.71 3.27
C ASP A 40 -14.10 -21.89 4.51
N HIS A 41 -13.32 -20.82 4.32
CA HIS A 41 -12.87 -19.96 5.41
C HIS A 41 -13.07 -18.49 5.09
N TRP A 42 -13.41 -17.72 6.11
CA TRP A 42 -13.43 -16.26 6.03
C TRP A 42 -12.11 -15.68 6.54
N VAL A 43 -11.57 -14.73 5.80
CA VAL A 43 -10.41 -13.93 6.20
C VAL A 43 -10.80 -12.46 6.19
N THR A 44 -10.65 -11.81 7.34
CA THR A 44 -10.78 -10.36 7.45
C THR A 44 -9.40 -9.73 7.28
N VAL A 45 -9.32 -8.64 6.53
CA VAL A 45 -8.08 -7.93 6.25
C VAL A 45 -8.22 -6.47 6.64
N ASP A 46 -7.37 -6.03 7.58
CA ASP A 46 -7.17 -4.62 7.87
C ASP A 46 -6.18 -4.01 6.86
N ALA A 47 -6.46 -2.80 6.40
CA ALA A 47 -5.68 -2.12 5.37
C ALA A 47 -5.46 -0.65 5.73
N ALA A 48 -4.19 -0.22 5.81
CA ALA A 48 -3.86 1.18 6.10
C ALA A 48 -2.51 1.62 5.53
N VAL A 49 -2.33 2.92 5.51
CA VAL A 49 -1.05 3.60 5.32
C VAL A 49 -0.67 4.19 6.67
N SER A 50 0.57 3.96 7.13
CA SER A 50 0.98 4.31 8.50
C SER A 50 2.46 4.66 8.59
N ASN A 51 2.83 5.41 9.63
CA ASN A 51 4.23 5.58 10.00
C ASN A 51 4.79 4.30 10.63
N ASP A 52 3.98 3.61 11.44
CA ASP A 52 4.34 2.37 12.11
C ASP A 52 3.58 1.19 11.48
N LEU A 53 4.25 0.06 11.25
CA LEU A 53 3.62 -1.11 10.64
C LEU A 53 2.51 -1.67 11.56
N PHE A 54 1.36 -1.96 10.97
CA PHE A 54 0.20 -2.54 11.66
C PHE A 54 -0.42 -1.66 12.75
N PHE A 55 -0.07 -0.36 12.76
CA PHE A 55 -0.65 0.63 13.67
C PHE A 55 -1.26 1.79 12.86
N PRO A 56 -2.58 1.79 12.60
CA PRO A 56 -3.21 2.77 11.73
C PRO A 56 -3.16 4.16 12.37
N ASN A 57 -2.26 5.03 11.87
CA ASN A 57 -2.04 6.38 12.40
C ASN A 57 -1.91 7.47 11.34
N HIS A 58 -2.19 7.18 10.06
CA HIS A 58 -2.11 8.16 8.98
C HIS A 58 -3.38 8.22 8.12
N VAL A 59 -3.63 7.21 7.27
CA VAL A 59 -4.83 7.19 6.42
C VAL A 59 -5.26 5.77 6.08
N ALA A 60 -6.57 5.56 5.94
CA ALA A 60 -7.12 4.29 5.49
C ALA A 60 -6.67 3.98 4.05
N LEU A 61 -6.30 2.72 3.81
CA LEU A 61 -6.28 2.19 2.45
C LEU A 61 -7.72 1.77 2.10
N SER A 62 -8.24 2.27 0.97
CA SER A 62 -9.61 1.96 0.56
C SER A 62 -9.72 0.49 0.12
N PRO A 63 -10.68 -0.31 0.63
CA PRO A 63 -10.90 -1.66 0.11
C PRO A 63 -11.18 -1.69 -1.40
N GLU A 64 -11.77 -0.63 -1.96
CA GLU A 64 -11.99 -0.49 -3.41
C GLU A 64 -10.70 -0.47 -4.25
N SER A 65 -9.56 -0.18 -3.62
CA SER A 65 -8.24 -0.19 -4.28
C SER A 65 -7.53 -1.54 -4.24
N ILE A 66 -8.20 -2.57 -3.71
CA ILE A 66 -7.66 -3.91 -3.51
C ILE A 66 -8.31 -4.86 -4.52
N GLN A 67 -7.50 -5.77 -5.06
CA GLN A 67 -7.94 -6.86 -5.91
C GLN A 67 -7.49 -8.17 -5.27
N ILE A 68 -8.40 -9.16 -5.25
CA ILE A 68 -8.11 -10.53 -4.83
C ILE A 68 -7.92 -11.36 -6.08
N ILE A 69 -6.86 -12.16 -6.12
CA ILE A 69 -6.60 -13.12 -7.20
C ILE A 69 -6.59 -14.50 -6.56
N GLU A 70 -7.46 -15.38 -7.03
CA GLU A 70 -7.59 -16.75 -6.57
C GLU A 70 -6.48 -17.65 -7.15
N PRO A 71 -6.24 -18.85 -6.59
CA PRO A 71 -5.18 -19.75 -7.07
C PRO A 71 -5.32 -20.19 -8.53
N ASP A 72 -6.51 -20.13 -9.10
CA ASP A 72 -6.80 -20.41 -10.51
C ASP A 72 -6.58 -19.19 -11.44
N GLY A 73 -6.32 -18.01 -10.86
CA GLY A 73 -6.10 -16.75 -11.56
C GLY A 73 -7.35 -15.89 -11.74
N GLU A 74 -8.51 -16.35 -11.30
CA GLU A 74 -9.76 -15.57 -11.34
C GLU A 74 -9.76 -14.46 -10.27
N PHE A 75 -10.63 -13.46 -10.44
CA PHE A 75 -10.79 -12.39 -9.46
C PHE A 75 -11.76 -12.79 -8.35
N GLY A 76 -11.25 -12.80 -7.11
CA GLY A 76 -12.05 -13.05 -5.92
C GLY A 76 -12.93 -11.86 -5.53
N THR A 77 -13.93 -12.12 -4.69
CA THR A 77 -14.89 -11.09 -4.24
C THR A 77 -14.48 -10.50 -2.90
N ILE A 78 -14.50 -9.17 -2.81
CA ILE A 78 -14.40 -8.44 -1.55
C ILE A 78 -15.81 -8.31 -0.96
N GLU A 79 -15.98 -8.71 0.30
CA GLU A 79 -17.21 -8.59 1.06
C GLU A 79 -17.02 -7.69 2.29
N ASN A 80 -18.13 -7.19 2.83
CA ASN A 80 -18.17 -6.36 4.04
C ASN A 80 -17.15 -5.20 4.06
N ALA A 81 -16.89 -4.62 2.89
CA ALA A 81 -15.92 -3.54 2.73
C ALA A 81 -16.33 -2.31 3.56
N MET A 82 -15.41 -1.84 4.39
CA MET A 82 -15.57 -0.63 5.18
C MET A 82 -14.33 0.25 5.06
N LYS A 83 -14.57 1.56 4.95
CA LYS A 83 -13.52 2.58 4.96
C LYS A 83 -13.80 3.56 6.09
N GLY A 84 -12.97 3.50 7.13
CA GLY A 84 -12.89 4.53 8.15
C GLY A 84 -11.94 5.67 7.73
N HIS A 85 -11.64 6.58 8.65
CA HIS A 85 -10.68 7.66 8.41
C HIS A 85 -9.23 7.16 8.28
N ILE A 86 -8.83 6.23 9.14
CA ILE A 86 -7.44 5.77 9.28
C ILE A 86 -7.25 4.27 9.01
N ARG A 87 -8.34 3.51 8.87
CA ARG A 87 -8.34 2.07 8.65
C ARG A 87 -9.43 1.70 7.64
N GLY A 88 -9.07 0.93 6.62
CA GLY A 88 -10.01 0.15 5.83
C GLY A 88 -10.04 -1.28 6.35
N THR A 89 -11.17 -1.97 6.21
CA THR A 89 -11.29 -3.40 6.51
C THR A 89 -12.23 -4.02 5.49
N PHE A 90 -12.02 -5.30 5.20
CA PHE A 90 -12.91 -6.09 4.36
C PHE A 90 -12.75 -7.58 4.66
N ASP A 91 -13.72 -8.37 4.22
CA ASP A 91 -13.69 -9.81 4.29
C ASP A 91 -13.53 -10.40 2.89
N PHE A 92 -12.98 -11.61 2.82
CA PHE A 92 -13.11 -12.46 1.65
C PHE A 92 -13.20 -13.92 2.07
N HIS A 93 -13.80 -14.71 1.19
CA HIS A 93 -13.95 -16.15 1.36
C HIS A 93 -12.86 -16.87 0.54
N VAL A 94 -12.27 -17.90 1.15
CA VAL A 94 -11.21 -18.76 0.60
C VAL A 94 -11.76 -20.15 0.37
#